data_AF-A0A970JWG3-F1
#
_entry.id   AF-A0A970JWG3-F1
#
_cell.length_a   1.000
_cell.length_b   1.000
_cell.length_c   1.000
_cell.angle_alpha   90.00
_cell.angle_beta   90.00
_cell.angle_gamma   90.00
#
_symmetry.space_group_name_H-M   'P 1'
#
loop_
_entity.id
_entity.type
_entity.pdbx_description
1 polymer ?
#
loop_
_entity_poly.entity_id
_entity_poly.type
_entity_poly.pdbx_seq_one_letter_code
_entity_poly.pdbx_strand_id
1 'polypeptide(L)'
;MSCRLKRVWFLLFIVVLFVSVISARTEAAEQAPKNDVTRAEFFLKKFEDRVVRSRGQPFKLGYDENEALKRVRDLKEKYPEDPAVEALFQRAKAALMKSKGDFMEITPEMLVYRENEQKLKKLFGDLADREWKEFTDEILTGPVALPKAFPSPDRTEVSIEELAGKYVILEEFEYPAGQFIDLGREFVSVGSGVKGYYYVEISNRNWLGPYEALKRYRRLINRDLPEEGKWTLLGRITGIEMVVPQAEKVKTIAPQWGWVVTPVAIHIPGHTFTLYDPTEELGGLFAGEERMEEIKSPLYTVRYVPSDVTPERLVEIFAASIKEKNFDLYLECIDPKRTRTRSEMSLLRYHWDLHLERFARFYVHVETDEAVIEVIKGFDSGTGMEDFFLDEEQKDKIREISGELVEQATVVTRAWDENGRQYGSPKPHYLVRRDKGRWYIDNFEQPF
;
A
#
# COMPACT_ATOMS: atom_id res chain seq x y z
N MET A 1 -21.16 96.07 2.41
CA MET A 1 -21.92 97.34 2.56
C MET A 1 -23.31 97.00 3.08
N SER A 2 -23.80 97.78 4.07
CA SER A 2 -25.15 97.82 4.69
C SER A 2 -25.75 96.47 5.16
N CYS A 3 -25.76 96.08 6.43
CA CYS A 3 -26.24 96.74 7.67
C CYS A 3 -27.77 96.96 7.71
N ARG A 4 -28.36 96.58 8.87
CA ARG A 4 -29.66 96.96 9.46
C ARG A 4 -30.80 95.94 9.28
N LEU A 5 -31.63 95.61 10.27
CA LEU A 5 -31.78 95.97 11.69
C LEU A 5 -32.88 95.03 12.27
N LYS A 6 -32.79 94.66 13.56
CA LYS A 6 -33.81 94.69 14.65
C LYS A 6 -35.29 94.36 14.34
N ARG A 7 -36.12 93.73 15.18
CA ARG A 7 -36.20 93.41 16.62
C ARG A 7 -37.48 92.56 16.79
N VAL A 8 -37.48 91.43 17.51
CA VAL A 8 -37.94 91.25 18.91
C VAL A 8 -39.42 91.56 19.19
N TRP A 9 -40.18 90.51 19.56
CA TRP A 9 -41.23 90.44 20.61
C TRP A 9 -41.31 88.94 21.02
N PHE A 10 -40.79 88.50 22.18
CA PHE A 10 -41.51 88.28 23.48
C PHE A 10 -42.79 87.42 23.31
N LEU A 11 -43.10 86.34 24.04
CA LEU A 11 -42.61 85.73 25.28
C LEU A 11 -43.40 84.41 25.52
N LEU A 12 -42.75 83.41 26.14
CA LEU A 12 -43.27 82.45 27.15
C LEU A 12 -44.22 81.26 26.80
N PHE A 13 -43.98 80.16 27.54
CA PHE A 13 -44.75 78.91 27.79
C PHE A 13 -44.60 77.75 26.78
N ILE A 14 -43.68 76.81 27.03
CA ILE A 14 -43.79 75.60 27.89
C ILE A 14 -44.51 74.43 27.19
N VAL A 15 -43.66 73.46 26.80
CA VAL A 15 -43.81 72.00 26.93
C VAL A 15 -45.06 71.38 26.31
N VAL A 16 -44.82 70.57 25.27
CA VAL A 16 -45.23 69.16 25.11
C VAL A 16 -45.38 68.86 23.60
N LEU A 17 -44.94 67.66 23.21
CA LEU A 17 -45.30 66.84 22.04
C LEU A 17 -44.35 66.80 20.81
N PHE A 18 -43.92 65.55 20.56
CA PHE A 18 -43.35 64.97 19.35
C PHE A 18 -41.86 65.18 19.05
N VAL A 19 -41.01 64.75 19.99
CA VAL A 19 -39.82 63.99 19.60
C VAL A 19 -40.29 62.56 19.32
N SER A 20 -40.32 62.20 18.04
CA SER A 20 -40.42 60.81 17.61
C SER A 20 -39.15 60.09 18.03
N VAL A 21 -39.13 59.62 19.28
CA VAL A 21 -38.19 58.61 19.75
C VAL A 21 -38.58 57.33 19.00
N ILE A 22 -37.90 57.06 17.89
CA ILE A 22 -37.68 55.68 17.48
C ILE A 22 -36.88 55.08 18.63
N SER A 23 -37.59 54.47 19.58
CA SER A 23 -36.99 53.53 20.51
C SER A 23 -36.43 52.42 19.64
N ALA A 24 -35.15 52.54 19.28
CA ALA A 24 -34.33 51.37 19.12
C ALA A 24 -34.39 50.66 20.47
N ARG A 25 -35.35 49.74 20.62
CA ARG A 25 -35.17 48.60 21.50
C ARG A 25 -33.90 47.93 20.99
N THR A 26 -32.76 48.24 21.59
CA THR A 26 -31.79 47.19 21.86
C THR A 26 -32.53 46.21 22.76
N GLU A 27 -33.26 45.27 22.15
CA GLU A 27 -33.53 44.00 22.80
C GLU A 27 -32.17 43.49 23.24
N ALA A 28 -31.91 43.54 24.54
CA ALA A 28 -30.76 42.85 25.09
C ALA A 28 -30.96 41.38 24.67
N ALA A 29 -30.11 40.91 23.75
CA ALA A 29 -30.15 39.54 23.27
C ALA A 29 -30.35 38.61 24.47
N GLU A 30 -31.44 37.84 24.45
CA GLU A 30 -31.80 36.98 25.56
C GLU A 30 -30.62 36.02 25.80
N GLN A 31 -29.94 36.18 26.93
CA GLN A 31 -28.76 35.38 27.24
C GLN A 31 -29.19 34.03 27.80
N ALA A 32 -28.53 32.97 27.35
CA ALA A 32 -28.82 31.62 27.81
C ALA A 32 -28.55 31.50 29.33
N PRO A 33 -29.39 30.76 30.07
CA PRO A 33 -29.14 30.48 31.48
C PRO A 33 -27.76 29.84 31.67
N LYS A 34 -26.93 30.41 32.54
CA LYS A 34 -25.55 29.92 32.79
C LYS A 34 -25.48 28.43 33.12
N ASN A 35 -26.47 27.91 33.84
CA ASN A 35 -26.53 26.49 34.20
C ASN A 35 -26.72 25.58 32.98
N ASP A 36 -27.52 26.01 32.00
CA ASP A 36 -27.78 25.23 30.79
C ASP A 36 -26.56 25.25 29.85
N VAL A 37 -25.89 26.40 29.74
CA VAL A 37 -24.61 26.54 29.01
C VAL A 37 -23.53 25.64 29.63
N THR A 38 -23.36 25.69 30.95
CA THR A 38 -22.36 24.87 31.68
C THR A 38 -22.64 23.38 31.51
N ARG A 39 -23.93 22.98 31.54
CA ARG A 39 -24.33 21.59 31.34
C ARG A 39 -24.06 21.15 29.90
N ALA A 40 -24.40 21.95 28.90
CA ALA A 40 -24.10 21.66 27.50
C ALA A 40 -22.57 21.53 27.28
N GLU A 41 -21.78 22.39 27.89
CA GLU A 41 -20.33 22.34 27.84
C GLU A 41 -19.76 21.04 28.42
N PHE A 42 -20.26 20.58 29.57
CA PHE A 42 -19.82 19.32 30.17
C PHE A 42 -20.02 18.11 29.24
N PHE A 43 -21.18 18.01 28.61
CA PHE A 43 -21.47 16.92 27.66
C PHE A 43 -20.66 17.07 26.36
N LEU A 44 -20.48 18.30 25.88
CA LEU A 44 -19.62 18.57 24.73
C LEU A 44 -18.16 18.17 24.99
N LYS A 45 -17.64 18.46 26.18
CA LYS A 45 -16.28 18.05 26.56
C LYS A 45 -16.10 16.53 26.56
N LYS A 46 -17.09 15.77 27.07
CA LYS A 46 -17.05 14.30 26.97
C LYS A 46 -17.01 13.80 25.52
N PHE A 47 -17.76 14.46 24.63
CA PHE A 47 -17.73 14.14 23.21
C PHE A 47 -16.35 14.47 22.60
N GLU A 48 -15.79 15.64 22.89
CA GLU A 48 -14.44 16.05 22.47
C GLU A 48 -13.36 15.07 22.98
N ASP A 49 -13.43 14.65 24.26
CA ASP A 49 -12.51 13.68 24.84
C ASP A 49 -12.61 12.31 24.15
N ARG A 50 -13.80 11.92 23.68
CA ARG A 50 -13.96 10.71 22.86
C ARG A 50 -13.36 10.90 21.48
N VAL A 51 -13.57 12.06 20.83
CA VAL A 51 -12.94 12.38 19.54
C VAL A 51 -11.42 12.28 19.64
N VAL A 52 -10.81 12.84 20.69
CA VAL A 52 -9.35 12.76 20.93
C VAL A 52 -8.90 11.31 21.12
N ARG A 53 -9.65 10.51 21.90
CA ARG A 53 -9.34 9.08 22.10
C ARG A 53 -9.47 8.25 20.82
N SER A 54 -10.33 8.65 19.88
CA SER A 54 -10.48 7.99 18.59
C SER A 54 -9.30 8.25 17.64
N ARG A 55 -8.41 9.22 17.92
CA ARG A 55 -7.18 9.49 17.15
C ARG A 55 -7.41 9.56 15.63
N GLY A 56 -8.40 10.35 15.22
CA GLY A 56 -8.75 10.54 13.80
C GLY A 56 -9.59 9.42 13.19
N GLN A 57 -9.92 8.35 13.93
CA GLN A 57 -10.82 7.30 13.43
C GLN A 57 -12.29 7.72 13.48
N PRO A 58 -13.07 7.35 12.45
CA PRO A 58 -14.50 7.54 12.47
C PRO A 58 -15.19 6.63 13.50
N PHE A 59 -16.22 7.15 14.16
CA PHE A 59 -17.06 6.34 15.04
C PHE A 59 -18.54 6.70 14.92
N LYS A 60 -19.39 5.72 15.25
CA LYS A 60 -20.83 5.95 15.35
C LYS A 60 -21.14 6.70 16.64
N LEU A 61 -21.95 7.76 16.53
CA LEU A 61 -22.42 8.53 17.67
C LEU A 61 -23.31 7.65 18.56
N GLY A 62 -22.96 7.56 19.84
CA GLY A 62 -23.74 6.86 20.85
C GLY A 62 -24.74 7.79 21.53
N TYR A 63 -25.23 7.36 22.69
CA TYR A 63 -26.20 8.15 23.46
C TYR A 63 -25.60 9.51 23.89
N ASP A 64 -24.43 9.51 24.53
CA ASP A 64 -23.81 10.70 25.11
C ASP A 64 -23.51 11.78 24.06
N GLU A 65 -23.05 11.39 22.86
CA GLU A 65 -22.73 12.35 21.80
C GLU A 65 -24.00 12.95 21.17
N ASN A 66 -25.02 12.13 20.95
CA ASN A 66 -26.31 12.62 20.46
C ASN A 66 -26.96 13.56 21.50
N GLU A 67 -26.80 13.28 22.80
CA GLU A 67 -27.29 14.13 23.87
C GLU A 67 -26.53 15.46 23.95
N ALA A 68 -25.20 15.44 23.75
CA ALA A 68 -24.37 16.65 23.67
C ALA A 68 -24.81 17.55 22.49
N LEU A 69 -24.94 16.98 21.29
CA LEU A 69 -25.36 17.71 20.10
C LEU A 69 -26.79 18.26 20.23
N LYS A 70 -27.71 17.46 20.79
CA LYS A 70 -29.09 17.89 21.03
C LYS A 70 -29.13 19.11 21.97
N ARG A 71 -28.40 19.08 23.08
CA ARG A 71 -28.35 20.20 24.04
C ARG A 71 -27.81 21.48 23.41
N VAL A 72 -26.72 21.39 22.64
CA VAL A 72 -26.14 22.54 21.96
C VAL A 72 -27.10 23.09 20.89
N ARG A 73 -27.77 22.22 20.12
CA ARG A 73 -28.80 22.62 19.15
C ARG A 73 -29.97 23.33 19.82
N ASP A 74 -30.53 22.73 20.87
CA ASP A 74 -31.69 23.27 21.57
C ASP A 74 -31.36 24.64 22.22
N LEU A 75 -30.10 24.88 22.62
CA LEU A 75 -29.62 26.19 23.06
C LEU A 75 -29.46 27.18 21.90
N LYS A 76 -28.89 26.75 20.77
CA LYS A 76 -28.68 27.62 19.59
C LYS A 76 -30.00 28.06 18.95
N GLU A 77 -31.02 27.21 18.97
CA GLU A 77 -32.37 27.54 18.51
C GLU A 77 -33.06 28.58 19.40
N LYS A 78 -32.85 28.52 20.73
CA LYS A 78 -33.48 29.43 21.70
C LYS A 78 -32.74 30.75 21.87
N TYR A 79 -31.40 30.72 21.79
CA TYR A 79 -30.52 31.85 22.05
C TYR A 79 -29.52 32.03 20.89
N PRO A 80 -30.01 32.38 19.68
CA PRO A 80 -29.19 32.40 18.47
C PRO A 80 -28.10 33.49 18.48
N GLU A 81 -28.31 34.58 19.21
CA GLU A 81 -27.40 35.73 19.28
C GLU A 81 -26.44 35.69 20.49
N ASP A 82 -26.52 34.66 21.34
CA ASP A 82 -25.63 34.51 22.50
C ASP A 82 -24.22 34.03 22.08
N PRO A 83 -23.14 34.81 22.35
CA PRO A 83 -21.78 34.44 21.99
C PRO A 83 -21.28 33.13 22.64
N ALA A 84 -21.72 32.81 23.85
CA ALA A 84 -21.31 31.59 24.54
C ALA A 84 -21.95 30.35 23.89
N VAL A 85 -23.19 30.47 23.45
CA VAL A 85 -23.90 29.41 22.72
C VAL A 85 -23.29 29.22 21.33
N GLU A 86 -22.91 30.31 20.64
CA GLU A 86 -22.20 30.23 19.37
C GLU A 86 -20.85 29.51 19.49
N ALA A 87 -20.08 29.80 20.54
CA ALA A 87 -18.81 29.10 20.79
C ALA A 87 -19.01 27.59 21.00
N LEU A 88 -20.05 27.20 21.76
CA LEU A 88 -20.40 25.77 21.93
C LEU A 88 -20.85 25.14 20.61
N PHE A 89 -21.61 25.86 19.79
CA PHE A 89 -22.05 25.38 18.48
C PHE A 89 -20.88 25.13 17.53
N GLN A 90 -19.91 26.04 17.45
CA GLN A 90 -18.72 25.86 16.61
C GLN A 90 -17.86 24.68 17.09
N ARG A 91 -17.67 24.54 18.41
CA ARG A 91 -16.99 23.38 19.00
C ARG A 91 -17.71 22.07 18.70
N ALA A 92 -19.03 22.02 18.86
CA ALA A 92 -19.86 20.87 18.56
C ALA A 92 -19.80 20.49 17.07
N LYS A 93 -19.83 21.48 16.17
CA LYS A 93 -19.64 21.29 14.72
C LYS A 93 -18.26 20.70 14.41
N ALA A 94 -17.20 21.24 15.02
CA ALA A 94 -15.83 20.73 14.85
C ALA A 94 -15.68 19.29 15.37
N ALA A 95 -16.21 18.99 16.57
CA ALA A 95 -16.20 17.64 17.14
C ALA A 95 -17.02 16.66 16.28
N LEU A 96 -18.17 17.09 15.76
CA LEU A 96 -18.98 16.29 14.84
C LEU A 96 -18.22 15.98 13.55
N MET A 97 -17.55 16.97 12.95
CA MET A 97 -16.72 16.73 11.77
C MET A 97 -15.59 15.74 12.06
N LYS A 98 -14.82 15.96 13.13
CA LYS A 98 -13.74 15.03 13.55
C LYS A 98 -14.26 13.63 13.89
N SER A 99 -15.49 13.48 14.37
CA SER A 99 -16.10 12.16 14.61
C SER A 99 -16.32 11.35 13.33
N LYS A 100 -16.31 11.99 12.15
CA LYS A 100 -16.39 11.32 10.84
C LYS A 100 -15.03 10.85 10.32
N GLY A 101 -13.98 11.13 11.07
CA GLY A 101 -12.59 10.85 10.75
C GLY A 101 -11.82 12.14 10.46
N ASP A 102 -10.50 12.05 10.49
CA ASP A 102 -9.66 13.11 9.97
C ASP A 102 -9.62 13.05 8.44
N PHE A 103 -9.48 14.23 7.82
CA PHE A 103 -9.45 14.39 6.37
C PHE A 103 -8.30 15.30 5.95
N MET A 104 -7.70 15.01 4.80
CA MET A 104 -6.74 15.85 4.09
C MET A 104 -7.13 15.94 2.61
N GLU A 105 -6.58 16.91 1.89
CA GLU A 105 -6.71 16.97 0.44
C GLU A 105 -5.61 16.15 -0.22
N ILE A 106 -5.98 15.17 -1.06
CA ILE A 106 -5.03 14.37 -1.83
C ILE A 106 -4.63 15.15 -3.08
N THR A 107 -3.34 15.46 -3.21
CA THR A 107 -2.81 16.17 -4.38
C THR A 107 -2.46 15.19 -5.50
N PRO A 108 -2.42 15.65 -6.78
CA PRO A 108 -1.97 14.81 -7.89
C PRO A 108 -0.55 14.26 -7.69
N GLU A 109 0.34 15.04 -7.08
CA GLU A 109 1.72 14.64 -6.77
C GLU A 109 1.78 13.39 -5.89
N MET A 110 0.86 13.24 -4.93
CA MET A 110 0.77 12.06 -4.06
C MET A 110 0.35 10.79 -4.82
N LEU A 111 -0.25 10.92 -6.00
CA LEU A 111 -0.76 9.81 -6.82
C LEU A 111 0.13 9.50 -8.03
N VAL A 112 1.21 10.25 -8.27
CA VAL A 112 2.12 10.08 -9.42
C VAL A 112 2.64 8.64 -9.54
N TYR A 113 2.92 7.98 -8.42
CA TYR A 113 3.41 6.60 -8.42
C TYR A 113 2.43 5.62 -9.09
N ARG A 114 1.12 5.86 -9.00
CA ARG A 114 0.09 5.03 -9.63
C ARG A 114 0.03 5.25 -11.13
N GLU A 115 0.18 6.50 -11.57
CA GLU A 115 0.30 6.81 -13.00
C GLU A 115 1.56 6.16 -13.59
N ASN A 116 2.68 6.22 -12.86
CA ASN A 116 3.93 5.57 -13.23
C ASN A 116 3.77 4.04 -13.28
N GLU A 117 3.03 3.45 -12.34
CA GLU A 117 2.71 2.02 -12.38
C GLU A 117 1.93 1.65 -13.66
N GLN A 118 0.94 2.44 -14.07
CA GLN A 118 0.19 2.19 -15.33
C GLN A 118 1.08 2.33 -16.56
N LYS A 119 2.00 3.31 -16.58
CA LYS A 119 2.99 3.46 -17.66
C LYS A 119 3.91 2.24 -17.73
N LEU A 120 4.40 1.77 -16.58
CA LEU A 120 5.24 0.57 -16.48
C LEU A 120 4.51 -0.69 -16.95
N LYS A 121 3.26 -0.90 -16.50
CA LYS A 121 2.40 -2.02 -16.95
C LYS A 121 2.32 -2.07 -18.47
N LYS A 122 2.04 -0.92 -19.10
CA LYS A 122 1.95 -0.82 -20.55
C LYS A 122 3.31 -1.09 -21.23
N LEU A 123 4.37 -0.44 -20.77
CA LEU A 123 5.70 -0.57 -21.39
C LEU A 123 6.22 -2.01 -21.33
N PHE A 124 6.09 -2.67 -20.18
CA PHE A 124 6.48 -4.08 -20.04
C PHE A 124 5.55 -5.03 -20.79
N GLY A 125 4.25 -4.74 -20.87
CA GLY A 125 3.31 -5.49 -21.70
C GLY A 125 3.67 -5.43 -23.18
N ASP A 126 3.90 -4.23 -23.72
CA ASP A 126 4.30 -4.02 -25.12
C ASP A 126 5.65 -4.70 -25.42
N LEU A 127 6.59 -4.65 -24.46
CA LEU A 127 7.88 -5.32 -24.56
C LEU A 127 7.75 -6.84 -24.53
N ALA A 128 6.91 -7.38 -23.65
CA ALA A 128 6.62 -8.80 -23.56
C ALA A 128 5.98 -9.35 -24.83
N ASP A 129 4.99 -8.65 -25.40
CA ASP A 129 4.32 -9.08 -26.63
C ASP A 129 5.28 -9.09 -27.82
N ARG A 130 6.20 -8.12 -27.88
CA ARG A 130 7.26 -8.08 -28.89
C ARG A 130 8.26 -9.22 -28.72
N GLU A 131 8.81 -9.40 -27.53
CA GLU A 131 9.80 -10.46 -27.25
C GLU A 131 9.19 -11.85 -27.44
N TRP A 132 7.93 -12.06 -27.05
CA TRP A 132 7.17 -13.27 -27.36
C TRP A 132 7.05 -13.51 -28.86
N LYS A 133 6.68 -12.48 -29.62
CA LYS A 133 6.54 -12.60 -31.08
C LYS A 133 7.87 -12.96 -31.74
N GLU A 134 8.94 -12.25 -31.40
CA GLU A 134 10.30 -12.53 -31.91
C GLU A 134 10.72 -13.97 -31.57
N PHE A 135 10.52 -14.40 -30.32
CA PHE A 135 10.85 -15.74 -29.86
C PHE A 135 10.03 -16.84 -30.56
N THR A 136 8.72 -16.63 -30.72
CA THR A 136 7.87 -17.59 -31.42
C THR A 136 8.14 -17.63 -32.92
N ASP A 137 8.44 -16.50 -33.57
CA ASP A 137 8.80 -16.44 -34.99
C ASP A 137 10.10 -17.24 -35.24
N GLU A 138 11.10 -17.12 -34.37
CA GLU A 138 12.33 -17.93 -34.43
C GLU A 138 12.05 -19.44 -34.29
N ILE A 139 11.18 -19.82 -33.36
CA ILE A 139 10.83 -21.22 -33.14
C ILE A 139 10.02 -21.77 -34.31
N LEU A 140 8.98 -21.04 -34.74
CA LEU A 140 8.05 -21.44 -35.81
C LEU A 140 8.71 -21.50 -37.19
N THR A 141 9.79 -20.75 -37.42
CA THR A 141 10.61 -20.86 -38.65
C THR A 141 11.58 -22.03 -38.61
N GLY A 142 11.82 -22.63 -37.44
CA GLY A 142 12.63 -23.83 -37.26
C GLY A 142 11.91 -25.13 -37.67
N PRO A 143 12.65 -26.21 -38.01
CA PRO A 143 12.07 -27.47 -38.48
C PRO A 143 11.35 -28.29 -37.38
N VAL A 144 11.25 -27.76 -36.15
CA VAL A 144 10.87 -28.48 -34.93
C VAL A 144 9.56 -27.94 -34.33
N ALA A 145 8.93 -26.92 -34.93
CA ALA A 145 7.70 -26.35 -34.42
C ALA A 145 6.45 -27.05 -34.97
N LEU A 146 5.47 -27.30 -34.10
CA LEU A 146 4.13 -27.67 -34.52
C LEU A 146 3.29 -26.39 -34.63
N PRO A 147 2.85 -25.98 -35.84
CA PRO A 147 2.12 -24.72 -36.03
C PRO A 147 0.71 -24.72 -35.40
N LYS A 148 0.21 -25.87 -34.94
CA LYS A 148 -1.06 -26.00 -34.23
C LYS A 148 -0.99 -27.17 -33.25
N ALA A 149 -1.54 -27.02 -32.05
CA ALA A 149 -1.73 -28.14 -31.12
C ALA A 149 -2.46 -29.28 -31.87
N PHE A 150 -1.79 -30.42 -31.97
CA PHE A 150 -2.24 -31.60 -32.70
C PHE A 150 -3.30 -32.37 -31.88
N PRO A 151 -4.24 -33.11 -32.51
CA PRO A 151 -5.27 -33.90 -31.83
C PRO A 151 -4.70 -34.95 -30.85
N SER A 152 -5.60 -35.58 -30.09
CA SER A 152 -5.34 -36.72 -29.19
C SER A 152 -4.24 -37.63 -29.75
N PRO A 153 -3.26 -38.05 -28.93
CA PRO A 153 -2.32 -39.06 -29.36
C PRO A 153 -3.08 -40.32 -29.82
N ASP A 154 -3.11 -40.58 -31.12
CA ASP A 154 -3.43 -41.91 -31.63
C ASP A 154 -2.11 -42.65 -31.84
N ARG A 155 -1.81 -43.58 -30.93
CA ARG A 155 -0.61 -44.42 -30.97
C ARG A 155 -0.54 -45.31 -32.21
N THR A 156 -1.64 -45.45 -32.95
CA THR A 156 -1.69 -46.19 -34.21
C THR A 156 -1.34 -45.33 -35.43
N GLU A 157 -1.43 -44.00 -35.32
CA GLU A 157 -1.21 -43.06 -36.43
C GLU A 157 0.07 -42.22 -36.28
N VAL A 158 0.53 -41.94 -35.05
CA VAL A 158 1.70 -41.06 -34.81
C VAL A 158 2.66 -41.64 -33.78
N SER A 159 3.92 -41.84 -34.18
CA SER A 159 4.99 -42.27 -33.25
C SER A 159 5.45 -41.13 -32.35
N ILE A 160 5.75 -41.45 -31.10
CA ILE A 160 6.39 -40.52 -30.17
C ILE A 160 7.75 -40.02 -30.68
N GLU A 161 8.48 -40.84 -31.43
CA GLU A 161 9.81 -40.48 -31.96
C GLU A 161 9.72 -39.33 -32.98
N GLU A 162 8.57 -39.16 -33.63
CA GLU A 162 8.32 -38.10 -34.60
C GLU A 162 7.94 -36.77 -33.93
N LEU A 163 7.43 -36.81 -32.70
CA LEU A 163 6.94 -35.64 -31.97
C LEU A 163 7.83 -35.24 -30.79
N ALA A 164 8.64 -36.17 -30.29
CA ALA A 164 9.59 -35.91 -29.23
C ALA A 164 10.51 -34.77 -29.63
N GLY A 165 10.57 -33.79 -28.74
CA GLY A 165 11.38 -32.60 -28.91
C GLY A 165 10.73 -31.48 -29.73
N LYS A 166 9.55 -31.68 -30.31
CA LYS A 166 8.81 -30.62 -31.01
C LYS A 166 8.17 -29.62 -30.06
N TYR A 167 8.10 -28.37 -30.50
CA TYR A 167 7.44 -27.30 -29.75
C TYR A 167 5.94 -27.30 -30.01
N VAL A 168 5.17 -27.01 -28.96
CA VAL A 168 3.71 -26.84 -28.99
C VAL A 168 3.31 -25.59 -28.21
N ILE A 169 2.36 -24.84 -28.75
CA ILE A 169 1.74 -23.68 -28.10
C ILE A 169 0.36 -24.09 -27.58
N LEU A 170 0.13 -23.84 -26.29
CA LEU A 170 -1.11 -24.16 -25.58
C LEU A 170 -1.77 -22.86 -25.09
N GLU A 171 -2.78 -22.37 -25.80
CA GLU A 171 -3.46 -21.08 -25.53
C GLU A 171 -4.49 -21.13 -24.39
N GLU A 172 -4.91 -22.33 -23.98
CA GLU A 172 -5.92 -22.54 -22.92
C GLU A 172 -5.29 -23.18 -21.67
N PHE A 173 -4.03 -22.87 -21.38
CA PHE A 173 -3.39 -23.34 -20.15
C PHE A 173 -3.93 -22.55 -18.96
N GLU A 174 -4.47 -23.24 -17.95
CA GLU A 174 -4.96 -22.62 -16.72
C GLU A 174 -4.20 -23.24 -15.54
N TYR A 175 -3.74 -22.41 -14.60
CA TYR A 175 -3.11 -22.86 -13.35
C TYR A 175 -3.63 -22.00 -12.19
N PRO A 176 -3.94 -22.58 -11.02
CA PRO A 176 -3.82 -24.00 -10.63
C PRO A 176 -5.00 -24.89 -11.07
N ALA A 177 -5.95 -24.36 -11.83
CA ALA A 177 -7.06 -25.16 -12.37
C ALA A 177 -6.55 -26.31 -13.24
N GLY A 178 -7.13 -27.51 -13.11
CA GLY A 178 -6.68 -28.68 -13.89
C GLY A 178 -5.35 -29.30 -13.42
N GLN A 179 -4.81 -28.87 -12.27
CA GLN A 179 -3.67 -29.54 -11.64
C GLN A 179 -4.07 -30.92 -11.09
N PHE A 180 -3.24 -31.93 -11.34
CA PHE A 180 -3.38 -33.27 -10.78
C PHE A 180 -2.01 -33.91 -10.50
N ILE A 181 -2.02 -34.95 -9.66
CA ILE A 181 -0.84 -35.72 -9.29
C ILE A 181 -1.00 -37.13 -9.83
N ASP A 182 0.03 -37.62 -10.51
CA ASP A 182 0.13 -39.01 -10.97
C ASP A 182 1.55 -39.52 -10.73
N LEU A 183 1.68 -40.70 -10.11
CA LEU A 183 2.97 -41.35 -9.80
C LEU A 183 4.03 -40.43 -9.14
N GLY A 184 3.59 -39.47 -8.31
CA GLY A 184 4.48 -38.53 -7.62
C GLY A 184 4.98 -37.36 -8.47
N ARG A 185 4.50 -37.23 -9.71
CA ARG A 185 4.70 -36.06 -10.58
C ARG A 185 3.44 -35.22 -10.59
N GLU A 186 3.62 -33.92 -10.73
CA GLU A 186 2.53 -32.95 -10.80
C GLU A 186 2.37 -32.48 -12.24
N PHE A 187 1.12 -32.45 -12.70
CA PHE A 187 0.76 -32.06 -14.05
C PHE A 187 -0.40 -31.08 -14.05
N VAL A 188 -0.53 -30.34 -15.14
CA VAL A 188 -1.73 -29.59 -15.51
C VAL A 188 -2.27 -30.15 -16.81
N SER A 189 -3.54 -30.54 -16.84
CA SER A 189 -4.18 -31.01 -18.07
C SER A 189 -4.66 -29.84 -18.91
N VAL A 190 -4.29 -29.82 -20.19
CA VAL A 190 -4.82 -28.89 -21.19
C VAL A 190 -5.51 -29.67 -22.29
N GLY A 191 -6.70 -29.20 -22.70
CA GLY A 191 -7.49 -29.82 -23.76
C GLY A 191 -8.67 -30.64 -23.25
N SER A 192 -9.12 -31.60 -24.05
CA SER A 192 -10.32 -32.40 -23.75
C SER A 192 -10.29 -33.71 -24.53
N GLY A 193 -11.18 -34.66 -24.21
CA GLY A 193 -11.28 -35.92 -24.96
C GLY A 193 -11.53 -35.76 -26.47
N VAL A 194 -12.08 -34.61 -26.91
CA VAL A 194 -12.30 -34.31 -28.33
C VAL A 194 -11.08 -33.63 -28.97
N LYS A 195 -10.39 -32.74 -28.24
CA LYS A 195 -9.22 -32.00 -28.75
C LYS A 195 -7.90 -32.76 -28.59
N GLY A 196 -7.85 -33.76 -27.72
CA GLY A 196 -6.62 -34.30 -27.18
C GLY A 196 -6.23 -33.68 -25.85
N TYR A 197 -5.53 -34.48 -25.06
CA TYR A 197 -4.93 -34.04 -23.80
C TYR A 197 -3.45 -33.77 -23.97
N TYR A 198 -3.02 -32.66 -23.39
CA TYR A 198 -1.64 -32.34 -23.09
C TYR A 198 -1.47 -32.32 -21.58
N TYR A 199 -0.45 -33.01 -21.09
CA TYR A 199 -0.10 -33.05 -19.68
C TYR A 199 1.17 -32.26 -19.48
N VAL A 200 1.00 -31.02 -19.03
CA VAL A 200 2.11 -30.12 -18.75
C VAL A 200 2.73 -30.51 -17.42
N GLU A 201 3.98 -30.94 -17.42
CA GLU A 201 4.68 -31.30 -16.18
C GLU A 201 5.16 -30.06 -15.43
N ILE A 202 4.69 -29.90 -14.19
CA ILE A 202 4.97 -28.74 -13.34
C ILE A 202 5.85 -29.05 -12.12
N SER A 203 6.29 -30.31 -11.99
CA SER A 203 7.13 -30.79 -10.88
C SER A 203 8.61 -30.39 -10.98
N ASN A 204 9.05 -29.86 -12.12
CA ASN A 204 10.47 -29.67 -12.44
C ASN A 204 10.85 -28.18 -12.56
N ARG A 205 12.17 -27.92 -12.68
CA ARG A 205 12.72 -26.57 -12.81
C ARG A 205 12.20 -25.81 -14.04
N ASN A 206 11.80 -26.52 -15.09
CA ASN A 206 11.34 -25.91 -16.33
C ASN A 206 9.99 -25.21 -16.15
N TRP A 207 9.19 -25.64 -15.18
CA TRP A 207 8.03 -24.88 -14.71
C TRP A 207 8.40 -23.82 -13.66
N LEU A 208 9.15 -24.24 -12.64
CA LEU A 208 9.44 -23.38 -11.48
C LEU A 208 10.17 -22.09 -11.89
N GLY A 209 11.08 -22.14 -12.87
CA GLY A 209 11.80 -20.97 -13.35
C GLY A 209 10.89 -19.89 -13.95
N PRO A 210 10.18 -20.16 -15.07
CA PRO A 210 9.22 -19.24 -15.67
C PRO A 210 8.13 -18.78 -14.70
N TYR A 211 7.67 -19.66 -13.82
CA TYR A 211 6.63 -19.33 -12.85
C TYR A 211 7.13 -18.42 -11.72
N GLU A 212 8.35 -18.62 -11.22
CA GLU A 212 8.97 -17.68 -10.28
C GLU A 212 9.28 -16.33 -10.95
N ALA A 213 9.67 -16.32 -12.23
CA ALA A 213 9.81 -15.08 -13.00
C ALA A 213 8.47 -14.33 -13.13
N LEU A 214 7.36 -15.06 -13.36
CA LEU A 214 6.01 -14.49 -13.37
C LEU A 214 5.66 -13.87 -12.01
N LYS A 215 5.98 -14.53 -10.90
CA LYS A 215 5.78 -13.95 -9.56
C LYS A 215 6.62 -12.69 -9.35
N ARG A 216 7.87 -12.65 -9.82
CA ARG A 216 8.71 -11.45 -9.74
C ARG A 216 8.12 -10.31 -10.55
N TYR A 217 7.68 -10.55 -11.79
CA TYR A 217 6.96 -9.57 -12.61
C TYR A 217 5.74 -9.00 -11.87
N ARG A 218 4.94 -9.87 -11.21
CA ARG A 218 3.77 -9.41 -10.43
C ARG A 218 4.16 -8.48 -9.29
N ARG A 219 5.21 -8.81 -8.55
CA ARG A 219 5.70 -8.00 -7.42
C ARG A 219 6.28 -6.67 -7.87
N LEU A 220 7.05 -6.67 -8.95
CA LEU A 220 7.88 -5.53 -9.35
C LEU A 220 7.17 -4.60 -10.34
N ILE A 221 6.26 -5.14 -11.17
CA ILE A 221 5.62 -4.41 -12.27
C ILE A 221 4.10 -4.38 -12.11
N ASN A 222 3.42 -5.53 -12.20
CA ASN A 222 1.95 -5.60 -12.25
C ASN A 222 1.36 -6.55 -11.22
N ARG A 223 0.99 -6.01 -10.06
CA ARG A 223 0.42 -6.83 -8.97
C ARG A 223 -1.01 -7.27 -9.26
N ASP A 224 -1.75 -6.51 -10.06
CA ASP A 224 -3.17 -6.78 -10.34
C ASP A 224 -3.37 -7.90 -11.37
N LEU A 225 -2.28 -8.42 -11.93
CA LEU A 225 -2.33 -9.63 -12.74
C LEU A 225 -2.87 -10.79 -11.87
N PRO A 226 -4.01 -11.40 -12.26
CA PRO A 226 -4.63 -12.45 -11.47
C PRO A 226 -3.73 -13.69 -11.41
N GLU A 227 -3.79 -14.41 -10.28
CA GLU A 227 -3.04 -15.67 -10.10
C GLU A 227 -3.61 -16.82 -10.93
N GLU A 228 -4.88 -16.68 -11.29
CA GLU A 228 -5.66 -17.65 -12.04
C GLU A 228 -6.10 -17.02 -13.35
N GLY A 229 -6.02 -17.78 -14.43
CA GLY A 229 -6.46 -17.33 -15.74
C GLY A 229 -5.94 -18.21 -16.85
N LYS A 230 -6.39 -17.92 -18.07
CA LYS A 230 -5.89 -18.55 -19.28
C LYS A 230 -4.59 -17.89 -19.70
N TRP A 231 -3.53 -18.68 -19.75
CA TRP A 231 -2.21 -18.28 -20.23
C TRP A 231 -1.89 -19.03 -21.50
N THR A 232 -0.96 -18.47 -22.27
CA THR A 232 -0.34 -19.17 -23.39
C THR A 232 0.93 -19.83 -22.88
N LEU A 233 1.00 -21.16 -22.97
CA LEU A 233 2.20 -21.91 -22.61
C LEU A 233 2.89 -22.40 -23.86
N LEU A 234 4.17 -22.07 -24.03
CA LEU A 234 5.05 -22.78 -24.95
C LEU A 234 5.72 -23.92 -24.21
N GLY A 235 5.62 -25.12 -24.76
CA GLY A 235 6.32 -26.28 -24.22
C GLY A 235 6.89 -27.19 -25.29
N ARG A 236 7.72 -28.12 -24.84
CA ARG A 236 8.34 -29.15 -25.66
C ARG A 236 7.70 -30.50 -25.36
N ILE A 237 7.25 -31.21 -26.38
CA ILE A 237 6.70 -32.57 -26.21
C ILE A 237 7.86 -33.50 -25.86
N THR A 238 7.76 -34.20 -24.74
CA THR A 238 8.81 -35.12 -24.26
C THR A 238 8.35 -36.56 -24.15
N GLY A 239 7.03 -36.79 -24.12
CA GLY A 239 6.47 -38.07 -23.76
C GLY A 239 5.03 -38.27 -24.20
N ILE A 240 4.52 -39.48 -23.97
CA ILE A 240 3.12 -39.84 -24.11
C ILE A 240 2.76 -40.75 -22.94
N GLU A 241 1.77 -40.34 -22.16
CA GLU A 241 1.37 -41.05 -20.95
C GLU A 241 -0.14 -41.25 -20.90
N MET A 242 -0.57 -42.33 -20.25
CA MET A 242 -1.97 -42.61 -19.95
C MET A 242 -2.17 -42.32 -18.47
N VAL A 243 -2.79 -41.18 -18.17
CA VAL A 243 -3.02 -40.72 -16.79
C VAL A 243 -4.50 -40.38 -16.60
N VAL A 244 -4.90 -40.19 -15.35
CA VAL A 244 -6.25 -39.72 -15.03
C VAL A 244 -6.20 -38.22 -14.74
N PRO A 245 -6.64 -37.34 -15.66
CA PRO A 245 -6.57 -35.88 -15.48
C PRO A 245 -7.68 -35.38 -14.54
N GLN A 246 -7.59 -35.78 -13.28
CA GLN A 246 -8.50 -35.39 -12.20
C GLN A 246 -7.71 -35.03 -10.96
N ALA A 247 -8.06 -33.95 -10.28
CA ALA A 247 -7.41 -33.54 -9.05
C ALA A 247 -7.80 -34.47 -7.87
N GLU A 248 -9.00 -35.06 -7.91
CA GLU A 248 -9.55 -35.83 -6.81
C GLU A 248 -8.74 -37.10 -6.50
N LYS A 249 -8.72 -37.50 -5.23
CA LYS A 249 -8.12 -38.77 -4.78
C LYS A 249 -8.89 -39.98 -5.33
N VAL A 250 -10.21 -39.87 -5.41
CA VAL A 250 -11.07 -40.90 -6.01
C VAL A 250 -11.26 -40.54 -7.48
N LYS A 251 -10.53 -41.27 -8.34
CA LYS A 251 -10.62 -41.13 -9.79
C LYS A 251 -11.94 -41.69 -10.29
N THR A 252 -12.73 -40.87 -10.97
CA THR A 252 -14.05 -41.24 -11.51
C THR A 252 -14.07 -41.34 -13.03
N ILE A 253 -13.10 -40.73 -13.72
CA ILE A 253 -12.92 -40.88 -15.16
C ILE A 253 -11.91 -41.97 -15.49
N ALA A 254 -12.08 -42.57 -16.67
CA ALA A 254 -11.12 -43.51 -17.22
C ALA A 254 -9.80 -42.79 -17.58
N PRO A 255 -8.65 -43.47 -17.47
CA PRO A 255 -7.38 -42.94 -17.93
C PRO A 255 -7.42 -42.53 -19.40
N GLN A 256 -6.76 -41.41 -19.72
CA GLN A 256 -6.73 -40.83 -21.06
C GLN A 256 -5.29 -40.72 -21.56
N TRP A 257 -5.07 -41.01 -22.83
CA TRP A 257 -3.80 -40.73 -23.49
C TRP A 257 -3.60 -39.23 -23.67
N GLY A 258 -2.40 -38.75 -23.39
CA GLY A 258 -2.02 -37.37 -23.66
C GLY A 258 -0.52 -37.21 -23.85
N TRP A 259 -0.15 -36.13 -24.53
CA TRP A 259 1.25 -35.75 -24.76
C TRP A 259 1.82 -35.10 -23.51
N VAL A 260 2.95 -35.59 -23.02
CA VAL A 260 3.67 -34.96 -21.91
C VAL A 260 4.45 -33.77 -22.46
N VAL A 261 4.23 -32.60 -21.84
CA VAL A 261 4.81 -31.34 -22.26
C VAL A 261 5.69 -30.80 -21.14
N THR A 262 6.93 -30.50 -21.48
CA THR A 262 7.85 -29.77 -20.61
C THR A 262 7.73 -28.27 -20.90
N PRO A 263 7.38 -27.43 -19.93
CA PRO A 263 7.30 -25.98 -20.12
C PRO A 263 8.62 -25.37 -20.59
N VAL A 264 8.53 -24.36 -21.44
CA VAL A 264 9.69 -23.56 -21.88
C VAL A 264 9.44 -22.09 -21.61
N ALA A 265 8.22 -21.62 -21.88
CA ALA A 265 7.85 -20.23 -21.65
C ALA A 265 6.37 -20.05 -21.35
N ILE A 266 6.03 -18.99 -20.63
CA ILE A 266 4.67 -18.55 -20.33
C ILE A 266 4.49 -17.18 -20.97
N HIS A 267 3.41 -16.98 -21.70
CA HIS A 267 3.00 -15.69 -22.24
C HIS A 267 1.59 -15.34 -21.78
N ILE A 268 1.45 -14.12 -21.29
CA ILE A 268 0.17 -13.52 -20.93
C ILE A 268 0.06 -12.22 -21.74
N PRO A 269 -0.77 -12.19 -22.79
CA PRO A 269 -0.86 -11.07 -23.71
C PRO A 269 -1.07 -9.71 -23.01
N GLY A 270 -0.32 -8.70 -23.43
CA GLY A 270 -0.37 -7.35 -22.87
C GLY A 270 0.16 -7.22 -21.45
N HIS A 271 0.74 -8.28 -20.88
CA HIS A 271 1.24 -8.30 -19.52
C HIS A 271 2.69 -8.74 -19.45
N THR A 272 2.98 -10.01 -19.69
CA THR A 272 4.34 -10.55 -19.50
C THR A 272 4.60 -11.77 -20.35
N PHE A 273 5.89 -11.98 -20.61
CA PHE A 273 6.44 -13.16 -21.23
C PHE A 273 7.57 -13.62 -20.32
N THR A 274 7.56 -14.89 -19.93
CA THR A 274 8.58 -15.48 -19.06
C THR A 274 9.16 -16.73 -19.70
N LEU A 275 10.47 -16.90 -19.58
CA LEU A 275 11.21 -17.96 -20.23
C LEU A 275 12.06 -18.72 -19.23
N TYR A 276 12.22 -20.01 -19.48
CA TYR A 276 13.11 -20.87 -18.71
C TYR A 276 14.55 -20.62 -19.17
N ASP A 277 15.43 -20.31 -18.23
CA ASP A 277 16.86 -20.15 -18.48
C ASP A 277 17.64 -21.00 -17.47
N PRO A 278 18.36 -22.05 -17.91
CA PRO A 278 19.16 -22.89 -17.03
C PRO A 278 20.43 -22.21 -16.50
N THR A 279 20.87 -21.11 -17.11
CA THR A 279 22.07 -20.35 -16.69
C THR A 279 21.77 -19.39 -15.55
N GLU A 280 20.50 -19.02 -15.39
CA GLU A 280 20.02 -18.14 -14.34
C GLU A 280 19.86 -18.86 -13.00
N GLU A 281 20.31 -18.23 -11.91
CA GLU A 281 20.21 -18.81 -10.56
C GLU A 281 18.75 -19.07 -10.17
N LEU A 282 17.84 -18.20 -10.60
CA LEU A 282 16.41 -18.27 -10.34
C LEU A 282 15.66 -19.15 -11.36
N GLY A 283 16.36 -19.70 -12.36
CA GLY A 283 15.85 -20.67 -13.33
C GLY A 283 14.99 -20.09 -14.47
N GLY A 284 14.80 -18.78 -14.53
CA GLY A 284 14.06 -18.14 -15.60
C GLY A 284 13.97 -16.63 -15.44
N LEU A 285 13.61 -15.96 -16.52
CA LEU A 285 13.55 -14.51 -16.65
C LEU A 285 12.19 -14.08 -17.19
N PHE A 286 11.76 -12.86 -16.86
CA PHE A 286 10.66 -12.21 -17.56
C PHE A 286 11.16 -11.14 -18.54
N ALA A 287 10.35 -10.84 -19.53
CA ALA A 287 10.66 -9.89 -20.59
C ALA A 287 11.05 -8.52 -20.01
N GLY A 288 12.26 -8.07 -20.33
CA GLY A 288 12.81 -6.79 -19.86
C GLY A 288 13.31 -6.78 -18.41
N GLU A 289 13.40 -7.93 -17.73
CA GLU A 289 13.88 -8.03 -16.34
C GLU A 289 15.31 -7.46 -16.17
N GLU A 290 16.23 -7.76 -17.08
CA GLU A 290 17.61 -7.26 -17.03
C GLU A 290 17.72 -5.74 -17.15
N ARG A 291 16.83 -5.12 -17.94
CA ARG A 291 16.78 -3.67 -18.17
C ARG A 291 15.82 -2.97 -17.21
N MET A 292 15.26 -3.70 -16.25
CA MET A 292 14.18 -3.20 -15.40
C MET A 292 14.61 -1.94 -14.63
N GLU A 293 15.81 -1.94 -14.05
CA GLU A 293 16.29 -0.78 -13.33
C GLU A 293 16.61 0.41 -14.25
N GLU A 294 17.05 0.19 -15.49
CA GLU A 294 17.21 1.27 -16.46
C GLU A 294 15.87 1.95 -16.79
N ILE A 295 14.80 1.14 -16.88
CA ILE A 295 13.44 1.62 -17.17
C ILE A 295 12.82 2.32 -15.95
N LYS A 296 13.03 1.78 -14.74
CA LYS A 296 12.39 2.28 -13.51
C LYS A 296 13.16 3.41 -12.83
N SER A 297 14.49 3.44 -12.91
CA SER A 297 15.34 4.43 -12.24
C SER A 297 14.96 5.90 -12.53
N PRO A 298 14.58 6.29 -13.76
CA PRO A 298 14.08 7.64 -14.04
C PRO A 298 12.77 8.01 -13.33
N LEU A 299 11.98 7.01 -12.90
CA LEU A 299 10.66 7.19 -12.27
C LEU A 299 10.73 7.23 -10.74
N TYR A 300 11.86 6.84 -10.14
CA TYR A 300 12.02 6.85 -8.69
C TYR A 300 12.16 8.26 -8.16
N THR A 301 11.41 8.59 -7.10
CA THR A 301 11.54 9.87 -6.39
C THR A 301 12.80 9.87 -5.53
N VAL A 302 13.16 8.72 -4.95
CA VAL A 302 14.36 8.53 -4.14
C VAL A 302 15.12 7.30 -4.62
N ARG A 303 16.45 7.40 -4.72
CA ARG A 303 17.29 6.33 -5.28
C ARG A 303 18.21 5.65 -4.27
N TYR A 304 18.49 6.29 -3.14
CA TYR A 304 19.36 5.76 -2.09
C TYR A 304 18.98 6.37 -0.74
N VAL A 305 19.35 5.71 0.35
CA VAL A 305 19.16 6.22 1.71
C VAL A 305 20.40 7.02 2.15
N PRO A 306 20.27 8.33 2.43
CA PRO A 306 21.39 9.14 2.94
C PRO A 306 21.98 8.58 4.24
N SER A 307 23.28 8.77 4.46
CA SER A 307 23.96 8.30 5.68
C SER A 307 23.50 9.03 6.95
N ASP A 308 23.10 10.28 6.81
CA ASP A 308 22.65 11.21 7.85
C ASP A 308 21.12 11.36 7.87
N VAL A 309 20.38 10.40 7.30
CA VAL A 309 18.92 10.43 7.22
C VAL A 309 18.28 10.58 8.60
N THR A 310 17.27 11.45 8.72
CA THR A 310 16.49 11.55 9.96
C THR A 310 15.51 10.37 10.08
N PRO A 311 15.05 10.02 11.29
CA PRO A 311 14.08 8.94 11.46
C PRO A 311 12.81 9.10 10.61
N GLU A 312 12.25 10.30 10.54
CA GLU A 312 11.05 10.63 9.77
C GLU A 312 11.30 10.44 8.27
N ARG A 313 12.42 10.99 7.79
CA ARG A 313 12.79 10.88 6.38
C ARG A 313 13.04 9.42 5.98
N LEU A 314 13.58 8.60 6.87
CA LEU A 314 13.74 7.17 6.60
C LEU A 314 12.40 6.46 6.42
N VAL A 315 11.40 6.77 7.25
CA VAL A 315 10.04 6.21 7.12
C VAL A 315 9.37 6.68 5.82
N GLU A 316 9.58 7.93 5.41
CA GLU A 316 9.11 8.43 4.12
C GLU A 316 9.76 7.70 2.93
N ILE A 317 11.09 7.48 2.98
CA ILE A 317 11.81 6.73 1.94
C ILE A 317 11.33 5.27 1.91
N PHE A 318 11.07 4.68 3.07
CA PHE A 318 10.51 3.34 3.19
C PHE A 318 9.10 3.24 2.57
N ALA A 319 8.23 4.22 2.81
CA ALA A 319 6.92 4.30 2.16
C ALA A 319 7.05 4.50 0.64
N ALA A 320 7.97 5.37 0.20
CA ALA A 320 8.21 5.66 -1.21
C ALA A 320 8.74 4.43 -1.97
N SER A 321 9.66 3.68 -1.38
CA SER A 321 10.22 2.48 -2.01
C SER A 321 9.14 1.43 -2.27
N ILE A 322 8.16 1.29 -1.35
CA ILE A 322 7.00 0.41 -1.53
C ILE A 322 6.08 0.93 -2.65
N LYS A 323 5.70 2.22 -2.62
CA LYS A 323 4.84 2.83 -3.65
C LYS A 323 5.42 2.69 -5.04
N GLU A 324 6.73 2.86 -5.16
CA GLU A 324 7.47 2.83 -6.43
C GLU A 324 7.96 1.43 -6.82
N LYS A 325 7.64 0.41 -6.00
CA LYS A 325 8.06 -0.98 -6.18
C LYS A 325 9.58 -1.14 -6.29
N ASN A 326 10.34 -0.31 -5.60
CA ASN A 326 11.80 -0.38 -5.52
C ASN A 326 12.19 -1.30 -4.34
N PHE A 327 12.33 -2.59 -4.64
CA PHE A 327 12.61 -3.60 -3.63
C PHE A 327 14.02 -3.46 -3.01
N ASP A 328 15.00 -3.01 -3.79
CA ASP A 328 16.36 -2.85 -3.28
C ASP A 328 16.45 -1.70 -2.28
N LEU A 329 15.81 -0.56 -2.58
CA LEU A 329 15.71 0.56 -1.64
C LEU A 329 14.90 0.20 -0.39
N TYR A 330 13.86 -0.64 -0.54
CA TYR A 330 13.12 -1.19 0.60
C TYR A 330 14.02 -2.00 1.53
N LEU A 331 14.87 -2.88 0.98
CA LEU A 331 15.84 -3.64 1.78
C LEU A 331 16.89 -2.71 2.42
N GLU A 332 17.32 -1.66 1.72
CA GLU A 332 18.30 -0.70 2.23
C GLU A 332 17.80 0.07 3.47
N CYS A 333 16.50 0.29 3.57
CA CYS A 333 15.87 0.96 4.70
C CYS A 333 15.84 0.10 5.98
N ILE A 334 15.92 -1.23 5.85
CA ILE A 334 15.69 -2.19 6.95
C ILE A 334 17.02 -2.57 7.61
N ASP A 335 17.01 -2.85 8.91
CA ASP A 335 18.21 -3.28 9.63
C ASP A 335 18.87 -4.48 8.93
N PRO A 336 20.15 -4.40 8.52
CA PRO A 336 20.88 -5.49 7.87
C PRO A 336 20.92 -6.79 8.69
N LYS A 337 20.63 -6.75 10.00
CA LYS A 337 20.44 -7.96 10.81
C LYS A 337 19.25 -8.80 10.34
N ARG A 338 18.25 -8.19 9.69
CA ARG A 338 17.01 -8.83 9.19
C ARG A 338 17.14 -9.39 7.77
N THR A 339 18.31 -9.33 7.13
CA THR A 339 18.51 -9.80 5.74
C THR A 339 19.53 -10.95 5.63
N ARG A 340 19.98 -11.51 6.75
CA ARG A 340 21.13 -12.43 6.79
C ARG A 340 20.81 -13.84 6.33
N THR A 341 19.61 -14.32 6.61
CA THR A 341 19.19 -15.69 6.33
C THR A 341 18.11 -15.75 5.27
N ARG A 342 18.01 -16.90 4.59
CA ARG A 342 16.96 -17.15 3.60
C ARG A 342 15.55 -17.02 4.20
N SER A 343 15.35 -17.46 5.44
CA SER A 343 14.07 -17.36 6.14
C SER A 343 13.68 -15.91 6.42
N GLU A 344 14.63 -15.07 6.82
CA GLU A 344 14.37 -13.64 7.04
C GLU A 344 14.07 -12.92 5.73
N MET A 345 14.81 -13.21 4.65
CA MET A 345 14.51 -12.71 3.31
C MET A 345 13.12 -13.14 2.82
N SER A 346 12.70 -14.36 3.15
CA SER A 346 11.34 -14.84 2.84
C SER A 346 10.28 -14.04 3.60
N LEU A 347 10.50 -13.75 4.88
CA LEU A 347 9.60 -12.94 5.70
C LEU A 347 9.52 -11.49 5.17
N LEU A 348 10.66 -10.92 4.76
CA LEU A 348 10.71 -9.59 4.15
C LEU A 348 9.90 -9.52 2.86
N ARG A 349 10.02 -10.52 1.98
CA ARG A 349 9.22 -10.61 0.75
C ARG A 349 7.73 -10.76 1.04
N TYR A 350 7.37 -11.51 2.09
CA TYR A 350 5.98 -11.64 2.53
C TYR A 350 5.40 -10.28 2.97
N HIS A 351 6.11 -9.53 3.82
CA HIS A 351 5.64 -8.23 4.26
C HIS A 351 5.68 -7.17 3.17
N TRP A 352 6.64 -7.25 2.24
CA TRP A 352 6.64 -6.46 1.02
C TRP A 352 5.35 -6.65 0.22
N ASP A 353 4.95 -7.90 -0.04
CA ASP A 353 3.71 -8.21 -0.77
C ASP A 353 2.47 -7.63 -0.05
N LEU A 354 2.42 -7.74 1.29
CA LEU A 354 1.35 -7.14 2.10
C LEU A 354 1.31 -5.61 2.02
N HIS A 355 2.48 -4.95 2.04
CA HIS A 355 2.53 -3.50 1.95
C HIS A 355 2.12 -3.00 0.56
N LEU A 356 2.56 -3.69 -0.50
CA LEU A 356 2.07 -3.45 -1.85
C LEU A 356 0.55 -3.62 -1.93
N GLU A 357 -0.01 -4.63 -1.25
CA GLU A 357 -1.47 -4.81 -1.15
C GLU A 357 -2.15 -3.56 -0.59
N ARG A 358 -1.65 -3.10 0.57
CA ARG A 358 -2.24 -2.00 1.32
C ARG A 358 -2.18 -0.67 0.57
N PHE A 359 -1.07 -0.35 -0.08
CA PHE A 359 -0.93 0.90 -0.84
C PHE A 359 -1.80 0.98 -2.10
N ALA A 360 -2.25 -0.15 -2.63
CA ALA A 360 -3.20 -0.12 -3.75
C ALA A 360 -4.66 -0.15 -3.29
N ARG A 361 -4.96 -0.72 -2.11
CA ARG A 361 -6.36 -0.96 -1.68
C ARG A 361 -6.86 -0.01 -0.59
N PHE A 362 -5.98 0.42 0.30
CA PHE A 362 -6.39 1.05 1.56
C PHE A 362 -5.93 2.49 1.71
N TYR A 363 -4.69 2.81 1.32
CA TYR A 363 -4.14 4.15 1.47
C TYR A 363 -3.15 4.53 0.36
N VAL A 364 -3.03 5.82 0.08
CA VAL A 364 -2.19 6.40 -0.99
C VAL A 364 -1.09 7.31 -0.45
N HIS A 365 -1.32 7.92 0.70
CA HIS A 365 -0.39 8.86 1.30
C HIS A 365 -0.15 8.51 2.77
N VAL A 366 1.04 8.87 3.25
CA VAL A 366 1.48 8.64 4.63
C VAL A 366 2.17 9.90 5.11
N GLU A 367 1.73 10.40 6.26
CA GLU A 367 2.39 11.49 6.99
C GLU A 367 3.12 10.92 8.21
N THR A 368 4.22 11.57 8.59
CA THR A 368 5.05 11.23 9.76
C THR A 368 4.93 12.34 10.81
N ASP A 369 4.75 11.95 12.07
CA ASP A 369 4.93 12.84 13.22
C ASP A 369 6.43 12.88 13.61
N GLU A 370 6.82 13.90 14.38
CA GLU A 370 8.20 14.06 14.88
C GLU A 370 8.67 12.85 15.71
N ALA A 371 9.90 12.42 15.49
CA ALA A 371 10.45 11.24 16.13
C ALA A 371 10.78 11.46 17.61
N VAL A 372 10.44 10.46 18.43
CA VAL A 372 10.91 10.39 19.82
C VAL A 372 12.09 9.43 19.89
N ILE A 373 13.26 9.94 20.28
CA ILE A 373 14.52 9.17 20.34
C ILE A 373 14.85 8.82 21.79
N GLU A 374 15.13 7.55 22.03
CA GLU A 374 15.49 7.01 23.34
C GLU A 374 16.75 6.13 23.22
N VAL A 375 17.62 6.19 24.23
CA VAL A 375 18.79 5.30 24.34
C VAL A 375 18.33 4.01 25.01
N ILE A 376 18.43 2.88 24.29
CA ILE A 376 17.97 1.57 24.78
C ILE A 376 19.11 0.68 25.29
N LYS A 377 20.35 0.96 24.90
CA LYS A 377 21.55 0.26 25.36
C LYS A 377 22.79 1.14 25.20
N GLY A 378 23.77 0.97 26.07
CA GLY A 378 25.03 1.71 26.02
C GLY A 378 24.95 3.04 26.76
N PHE A 379 26.09 3.72 26.86
CA PHE A 379 26.22 5.00 27.54
C PHE A 379 26.29 6.13 26.52
N ASP A 380 25.33 7.06 26.58
CA ASP A 380 25.33 8.27 25.75
C ASP A 380 25.72 9.47 26.62
N SER A 381 26.93 9.99 26.40
CA SER A 381 27.37 11.23 27.03
C SER A 381 26.77 12.40 26.26
N GLY A 382 25.71 13.01 26.78
CA GLY A 382 25.12 14.20 26.18
C GLY A 382 23.71 14.57 26.63
N THR A 383 23.02 13.75 27.44
CA THR A 383 21.58 13.97 27.74
C THR A 383 21.22 13.89 29.22
N GLY A 384 22.19 13.86 30.14
CA GLY A 384 21.91 13.55 31.54
C GLY A 384 22.49 14.50 32.58
N MET A 385 21.78 14.58 33.71
CA MET A 385 22.31 15.03 35.01
C MET A 385 23.51 14.16 35.44
N GLU A 386 23.59 12.91 34.97
CA GLU A 386 24.68 11.96 35.24
C GLU A 386 26.01 12.41 34.65
N ASP A 387 26.02 13.01 33.45
CA ASP A 387 27.25 13.53 32.83
C ASP A 387 27.92 14.65 33.62
N PHE A 388 27.14 15.36 34.46
CA PHE A 388 27.66 16.37 35.37
C PHE A 388 28.47 15.75 36.53
N PHE A 389 28.14 14.52 36.94
CA PHE A 389 28.77 13.84 38.07
C PHE A 389 29.93 12.94 37.68
N LEU A 390 30.10 12.66 36.39
CA LEU A 390 31.12 11.74 35.87
C LEU A 390 32.29 12.51 35.26
N ASP A 391 33.51 12.13 35.62
CA ASP A 391 34.72 12.58 34.92
C ASP A 391 34.97 11.78 33.63
N GLU A 392 35.89 12.23 32.78
CA GLU A 392 36.15 11.59 31.48
C GLU A 392 36.67 10.15 31.61
N GLU A 393 37.46 9.83 32.65
CA GLU A 393 37.93 8.46 32.90
C GLU A 393 36.79 7.53 33.29
N GLN A 394 35.84 8.01 34.10
CA GLN A 394 34.64 7.29 34.48
C GLN A 394 33.70 7.09 33.30
N LYS A 395 33.52 8.10 32.44
CA LYS A 395 32.74 7.99 31.21
C LYS A 395 33.31 6.93 30.27
N ASP A 396 34.62 6.91 30.07
CA ASP A 396 35.27 5.92 29.21
C ASP A 396 35.14 4.49 29.76
N LYS A 397 35.29 4.32 31.07
CA LYS A 397 35.08 3.02 31.72
C LYS A 397 33.62 2.56 31.64
N ILE A 398 32.67 3.48 31.77
CA ILE A 398 31.25 3.17 31.62
C ILE A 398 30.93 2.79 30.17
N ARG A 399 31.52 3.46 29.16
CA ARG A 399 31.39 3.06 27.75
C ARG A 399 31.92 1.65 27.50
N GLU A 400 33.08 1.31 28.05
CA GLU A 400 33.67 -0.03 27.93
C GLU A 400 32.76 -1.11 28.55
N ILE A 401 32.18 -0.85 29.74
CA ILE A 401 31.29 -1.78 30.44
C ILE A 401 29.92 -1.90 29.75
N SER A 402 29.36 -0.78 29.28
CA SER A 402 28.00 -0.70 28.75
C SER A 402 27.87 -1.25 27.32
N GLY A 403 29.00 -1.39 26.62
CA GLY A 403 29.07 -1.91 25.25
C GLY A 403 28.52 -0.93 24.21
N GLU A 404 28.19 -1.47 23.03
CA GLU A 404 27.67 -0.72 21.86
C GLU A 404 26.46 0.17 22.22
N LEU A 405 26.52 1.44 21.80
CA LEU A 405 25.42 2.38 21.98
C LEU A 405 24.34 2.07 20.96
N VAL A 406 23.12 1.81 21.45
CA VAL A 406 21.95 1.55 20.61
C VAL A 406 20.86 2.53 21.00
N GLU A 407 20.41 3.29 20.00
CA GLU A 407 19.29 4.19 20.12
C GLU A 407 18.11 3.66 19.32
N GLN A 408 16.91 3.92 19.84
CA GLN A 408 15.66 3.63 19.17
C GLN A 408 14.91 4.94 18.93
N ALA A 409 14.39 5.12 17.72
CA ALA A 409 13.48 6.20 17.41
C ALA A 409 12.08 5.64 17.17
N THR A 410 11.06 6.31 17.70
CA THR A 410 9.66 6.01 17.43
C THR A 410 9.08 7.12 16.56
N VAL A 411 8.66 6.77 15.35
CA VAL A 411 7.98 7.67 14.40
C VAL A 411 6.54 7.21 14.26
N VAL A 412 5.57 8.09 14.52
CA VAL A 412 4.15 7.73 14.35
C VAL A 412 3.70 8.14 12.95
N THR A 413 3.05 7.23 12.22
CA THR A 413 2.54 7.49 10.87
C THR A 413 1.03 7.60 10.85
N ARG A 414 0.50 8.41 9.92
CA ARG A 414 -0.92 8.46 9.56
C ARG A 414 -1.07 8.13 8.08
N ALA A 415 -1.86 7.11 7.77
CA ALA A 415 -2.17 6.74 6.40
C ALA A 415 -3.50 7.36 5.94
N TRP A 416 -3.57 7.73 4.66
CA TRP A 416 -4.70 8.43 4.06
C TRP A 416 -5.18 7.74 2.79
N ASP A 417 -6.49 7.55 2.64
CA ASP A 417 -7.11 6.96 1.46
C ASP A 417 -7.22 7.94 0.28
N GLU A 418 -7.68 7.44 -0.87
CA GLU A 418 -7.83 8.26 -2.10
C GLU A 418 -8.82 9.42 -1.95
N ASN A 419 -9.76 9.32 -1.01
CA ASN A 419 -10.72 10.38 -0.70
C ASN A 419 -10.18 11.33 0.38
N GLY A 420 -8.91 11.16 0.77
CA GLY A 420 -8.25 11.96 1.78
C GLY A 420 -8.67 11.63 3.21
N ARG A 421 -9.34 10.50 3.44
CA ARG A 421 -9.75 10.11 4.80
C ARG A 421 -8.65 9.31 5.48
N GLN A 422 -8.44 9.54 6.78
CA GLN A 422 -7.49 8.75 7.55
C GLN A 422 -7.91 7.27 7.55
N TYR A 423 -6.99 6.40 7.15
CA TYR A 423 -7.14 4.95 7.22
C TYR A 423 -6.59 4.42 8.54
N GLY A 424 -7.43 3.75 9.31
CA GLY A 424 -7.00 3.13 10.56
C GLY A 424 -6.55 4.14 11.62
N SER A 425 -5.87 3.63 12.64
CA SER A 425 -5.28 4.44 13.72
C SER A 425 -3.82 4.70 13.43
N PRO A 426 -3.25 5.83 13.89
CA PRO A 426 -1.83 6.10 13.71
C PRO A 426 -0.96 4.97 14.23
N LYS A 427 0.10 4.63 13.50
CA LYS A 427 0.93 3.44 13.73
C LYS A 427 2.37 3.82 14.11
N PRO A 428 2.97 3.19 15.14
CA PRO A 428 4.35 3.45 15.51
C PRO A 428 5.32 2.63 14.67
N HIS A 429 6.28 3.28 14.03
CA HIS A 429 7.44 2.67 13.41
C HIS A 429 8.66 2.83 14.32
N TYR A 430 9.35 1.73 14.57
CA TYR A 430 10.53 1.65 15.41
C TYR A 430 11.77 1.57 14.53
N LEU A 431 12.67 2.51 14.75
CA LEU A 431 13.94 2.61 14.05
C LEU A 431 15.08 2.39 15.04
N VAL A 432 16.18 1.85 14.56
CA VAL A 432 17.38 1.54 15.34
C VAL A 432 18.60 2.13 14.66
N ARG A 433 19.49 2.74 15.44
CA ARG A 433 20.87 3.03 15.02
C ARG A 433 21.85 2.56 16.07
N ARG A 434 23.08 2.31 15.63
CA ARG A 434 24.18 1.82 16.47
C ARG A 434 25.36 2.77 16.36
N ASP A 435 25.98 3.09 17.49
CA ASP A 435 27.14 3.99 17.61
C ASP A 435 26.96 5.29 16.80
N LYS A 436 25.79 5.92 16.93
CA LYS A 436 25.40 7.16 16.20
C LYS A 436 25.50 7.04 14.66
N GLY A 437 25.51 5.83 14.11
CA GLY A 437 25.46 5.56 12.68
C GLY A 437 24.09 5.84 12.06
N ARG A 438 23.86 5.30 10.86
CA ARG A 438 22.60 5.47 10.12
C ARG A 438 21.43 4.80 10.86
N TRP A 439 20.25 5.40 10.74
CA TRP A 439 18.99 4.78 11.18
C TRP A 439 18.53 3.67 10.23
N TYR A 440 17.87 2.67 10.80
CA TYR A 440 17.27 1.54 10.07
C TYR A 440 15.89 1.20 10.64
N ILE A 441 14.96 0.78 9.80
CA ILE A 441 13.64 0.27 10.22
C ILE A 441 13.84 -1.11 10.88
N ASP A 442 13.37 -1.29 12.11
CA ASP A 442 13.42 -2.57 12.83
C ASP A 442 12.12 -3.36 12.67
N ASN A 443 10.96 -2.70 12.74
CA ASN A 443 9.63 -3.31 12.67
C ASN A 443 8.99 -3.19 11.28
N PHE A 444 9.68 -3.65 10.25
CA PHE A 444 9.24 -3.53 8.85
C PHE A 444 7.87 -4.17 8.57
N GLU A 445 7.40 -5.10 9.40
CA GLU A 445 6.10 -5.74 9.32
C GLU A 445 4.91 -4.81 9.58
N GLN A 446 5.15 -3.71 10.31
CA GLN A 446 4.14 -2.77 10.77
C GLN A 446 3.53 -2.01 9.58
N PRO A 447 2.20 -2.09 9.34
CA PRO A 447 1.53 -1.21 8.39
C PRO A 447 1.58 0.25 8.81
N PHE A 448 1.47 1.13 7.82
CA PHE A 448 1.29 2.58 7.98
C PHE A 448 -0.07 2.98 8.55
#